data_AF-A0A2K9NNX2-F1
#
_entry.id   AF-A0A2K9NNX2-F1
#
_cell.length_a   1.000
_cell.length_b   1.000
_cell.length_c   1.000
_cell.angle_alpha   90.00
_cell.angle_beta   90.00
_cell.angle_gamma   90.00
#
_symmetry.space_group_name_H-M   'P 1'
#
loop_
_entity.id
_entity.type
_entity.pdbx_description
1 polymer ?
#
loop_
_entity_poly.entity_id
_entity_poly.type
_entity_poly.pdbx_seq_one_letter_code
_entity_poly.pdbx_strand_id
1 'polypeptide(L)'
;MDQNDLSLDLLLQETLALSEYLRSNTPQKNANPVQTSFLPEEDDTDYLLDLADSMISDEVEVEASAPSSSEIPESITQVEIIAPAVSIYPETPGIVYKIDNGPSTFCVRGFSVANIKEAFQELANSESSKRPILKLSREDDFSQVMFFETRSFELAEAVREQIINRRFPHQEDAVCNISDPGFSWWMDVSDANENGHKQGRFEIFFRSHGINRAEKYIQLGPIGDGSVAALRMNQARTLLRSSFPISEFSCDDKSFTVASQKPDHLSFISFKNIFLEGINNTELENFPDNSMGRTLFYYFHELAIVRKFWIEVKTKLG
;
A
#
# COMPACT_ATOMS: atom_id res chain seq x y z
N MET A 1 35.05 21.29 -10.06
CA MET A 1 35.15 20.02 -9.30
C MET A 1 34.06 20.10 -8.26
N ASP A 2 32.86 19.72 -8.66
CA ASP A 2 31.65 19.78 -7.84
C ASP A 2 31.68 18.61 -6.85
N GLN A 3 31.64 18.93 -5.56
CA GLN A 3 31.82 17.98 -4.46
C GLN A 3 30.52 17.68 -3.69
N ASN A 4 29.34 17.94 -4.27
CA ASN A 4 28.08 17.85 -3.52
C ASN A 4 26.96 17.01 -4.14
N ASP A 5 27.25 16.15 -5.10
CA ASP A 5 26.34 15.06 -5.47
C ASP A 5 26.62 13.86 -4.56
N LEU A 6 26.20 13.96 -3.29
CA LEU A 6 25.80 12.74 -2.58
C LEU A 6 24.71 12.11 -3.45
N SER A 7 24.95 10.91 -3.99
CA SER A 7 24.02 10.30 -4.93
C SER A 7 22.63 10.22 -4.29
N LEU A 8 21.62 10.57 -5.08
CA LEU A 8 20.21 10.47 -4.74
C LEU A 8 19.89 9.13 -4.04
N ASP A 9 20.49 8.06 -4.55
CA ASP A 9 20.37 6.70 -4.05
C ASP A 9 20.83 6.56 -2.59
N LEU A 10 21.92 7.24 -2.21
CA LEU A 10 22.47 7.17 -0.86
C LEU A 10 21.52 7.82 0.16
N LEU A 11 20.91 8.95 -0.18
CA LEU A 11 20.00 9.67 0.72
C LEU A 11 18.66 8.96 0.89
N LEU A 12 18.16 8.32 -0.19
CA LEU A 12 16.96 7.49 -0.13
C LEU A 12 17.23 6.21 0.68
N GLN A 13 18.39 5.58 0.47
CA GLN A 13 18.81 4.41 1.26
C GLN A 13 18.96 4.75 2.75
N GLU A 14 19.51 5.92 3.09
CA GLU A 14 19.57 6.39 4.49
C GLU A 14 18.17 6.61 5.09
N THR A 15 17.21 7.09 4.29
CA THR A 15 15.83 7.31 4.74
C THR A 15 15.11 6.00 5.02
N LEU A 16 15.30 5.00 4.16
CA LEU A 16 14.79 3.64 4.37
C LEU A 16 15.44 3.00 5.60
N ALA A 17 16.77 3.08 5.72
CA ALA A 17 17.51 2.55 6.86
C ALA A 17 17.08 3.19 8.19
N LEU A 18 16.84 4.50 8.21
CA LEU A 18 16.33 5.20 9.39
C LEU A 18 14.92 4.74 9.75
N SER A 19 14.07 4.48 8.75
CA SER A 19 12.71 3.99 8.96
C SER A 19 12.72 2.57 9.54
N GLU A 20 13.58 1.68 9.06
CA GLU A 20 13.78 0.34 9.62
C GLU A 20 14.36 0.38 11.05
N TYR A 21 15.34 1.27 11.29
CA TYR A 21 15.92 1.47 12.62
C TYR A 21 14.88 1.94 13.64
N LEU A 22 14.00 2.86 13.26
CA LEU A 22 12.93 3.32 14.15
C LEU A 22 11.90 2.22 14.44
N ARG A 23 11.55 1.41 13.44
CA ARG A 23 10.66 0.24 13.64
C ARG A 23 11.25 -0.78 14.61
N SER A 24 12.53 -1.11 14.45
CA SER A 24 13.23 -2.09 15.29
C SER A 24 13.47 -1.62 16.73
N ASN A 25 13.58 -0.31 16.96
CA ASN A 25 13.85 0.27 18.28
C ASN A 25 12.62 0.88 18.97
N THR A 26 11.41 0.72 18.42
CA THR A 26 10.20 1.12 19.12
C THR A 26 9.98 0.14 20.29
N PRO A 27 10.06 0.57 21.55
CA PRO A 27 9.88 -0.34 22.68
C PRO A 27 8.46 -0.92 22.61
N GLN A 28 8.38 -2.25 22.47
CA GLN A 28 7.13 -2.96 22.72
C GLN A 28 6.69 -2.58 24.14
N LYS A 29 5.69 -1.69 24.24
CA LYS A 29 5.06 -1.40 25.53
C LYS A 29 4.44 -2.71 25.98
N ASN A 30 5.12 -3.38 26.90
CA ASN A 30 4.62 -4.52 27.65
C ASN A 30 3.23 -4.15 28.18
N ALA A 31 2.21 -4.76 27.60
CA ALA A 31 0.89 -4.81 28.20
C ALA A 31 1.03 -5.62 29.48
N ASN A 32 1.01 -4.94 30.63
CA ASN A 32 0.86 -5.61 31.91
C ASN A 32 -0.45 -6.41 31.90
N PRO A 33 -0.44 -7.73 32.09
CA PRO A 33 -1.67 -8.47 32.30
C PRO A 33 -2.15 -8.20 33.73
N VAL A 34 -3.44 -7.87 33.83
CA VAL A 34 -4.17 -7.80 35.09
C VAL A 34 -4.06 -9.15 35.80
N GLN A 35 -3.47 -9.15 36.99
CA GLN A 35 -3.44 -10.30 37.89
C GLN A 35 -4.86 -10.68 38.28
N THR A 36 -5.30 -11.86 37.82
CA THR A 36 -6.37 -12.62 38.48
C THR A 36 -5.76 -13.93 38.91
N SER A 37 -5.58 -14.05 40.23
CA SER A 37 -5.19 -15.26 40.95
C SER A 37 -6.33 -16.26 40.94
N PHE A 38 -6.10 -17.52 40.56
CA PHE A 38 -6.67 -18.72 41.20
C PHE A 38 -6.06 -20.01 40.60
N LEU A 39 -5.18 -20.62 41.41
CA LEU A 39 -4.84 -22.05 41.59
C LEU A 39 -4.35 -22.93 40.41
N PRO A 40 -3.58 -24.00 40.74
CA PRO A 40 -2.66 -24.68 39.83
C PRO A 40 -3.18 -26.04 39.36
N GLU A 41 -2.61 -26.53 38.26
CA GLU A 41 -2.54 -27.92 37.74
C GLU A 41 -2.24 -27.77 36.24
N GLU A 42 -1.55 -28.63 35.50
CA GLU A 42 -0.70 -29.79 35.74
C GLU A 42 0.12 -29.95 34.44
N ASP A 43 1.11 -30.83 34.50
CA ASP A 43 1.94 -31.30 33.39
C ASP A 43 1.08 -31.80 32.21
N ASP A 44 1.35 -31.35 30.98
CA ASP A 44 0.84 -31.99 29.76
C ASP A 44 1.76 -31.67 28.56
N THR A 45 2.93 -32.29 28.59
CA THR A 45 3.67 -32.66 27.38
C THR A 45 2.97 -33.86 26.75
N ASP A 46 2.12 -33.69 25.74
CA ASP A 46 1.74 -34.73 24.75
C ASP A 46 0.66 -34.24 23.75
N TYR A 47 0.96 -33.25 22.91
CA TYR A 47 0.02 -32.80 21.85
C TYR A 47 0.69 -32.40 20.54
N LEU A 48 1.81 -33.05 20.18
CA LEU A 48 2.60 -32.71 18.99
C LEU A 48 3.05 -33.93 18.18
N LEU A 49 2.21 -34.97 18.07
CA LEU A 49 2.45 -36.14 17.23
C LEU A 49 1.11 -36.78 16.80
N ASP A 50 0.31 -36.10 15.96
CA ASP A 50 -0.79 -36.79 15.26
C ASP A 50 -1.31 -36.08 13.98
N LEU A 51 -0.41 -35.70 13.06
CA LEU A 51 -0.83 -35.16 11.75
C LEU A 51 0.04 -35.64 10.58
N ALA A 52 0.67 -36.80 10.75
CA ALA A 52 1.43 -37.50 9.72
C ALA A 52 0.85 -38.90 9.47
N ASP A 53 -0.45 -38.98 9.15
CA ASP A 53 -1.02 -40.17 8.53
C ASP A 53 -2.32 -39.83 7.78
N SER A 54 -2.19 -39.45 6.51
CA SER A 54 -3.28 -39.56 5.52
C SER A 54 -2.67 -39.55 4.13
N MET A 55 -1.92 -40.61 3.84
CA MET A 55 -1.60 -41.05 2.49
C MET A 55 -2.82 -41.72 1.84
N ILE A 56 -2.96 -41.57 0.51
CA ILE A 56 -3.40 -42.62 -0.46
C ILE A 56 -4.84 -43.12 -0.27
N SER A 57 -5.77 -43.14 -1.23
CA SER A 57 -5.78 -43.48 -2.66
C SER A 57 -7.22 -43.22 -3.14
N ASP A 58 -7.41 -42.88 -4.41
CA ASP A 58 -8.49 -43.52 -5.19
C ASP A 58 -8.13 -43.43 -6.68
N GLU A 59 -7.71 -44.58 -7.20
CA GLU A 59 -7.64 -44.89 -8.63
C GLU A 59 -9.05 -45.25 -9.09
N VAL A 60 -9.52 -44.62 -10.17
CA VAL A 60 -10.69 -45.12 -10.91
C VAL A 60 -10.33 -45.17 -12.39
N GLU A 61 -10.04 -46.38 -12.85
CA GLU A 61 -10.11 -46.80 -14.25
C GLU A 61 -11.58 -46.84 -14.69
N VAL A 62 -11.93 -46.26 -15.85
CA VAL A 62 -13.03 -46.76 -16.68
C VAL A 62 -12.67 -46.66 -18.15
N GLU A 63 -12.92 -47.78 -18.82
CA GLU A 63 -12.56 -48.19 -20.17
C GLU A 63 -13.18 -47.39 -21.33
N ALA A 64 -12.54 -47.57 -22.48
CA ALA A 64 -12.85 -47.07 -23.80
C ALA A 64 -14.13 -47.66 -24.43
N SER A 65 -14.74 -46.90 -25.33
CA SER A 65 -15.32 -47.45 -26.58
C SER A 65 -15.49 -46.36 -27.64
N ALA A 66 -14.89 -46.59 -28.81
CA ALA A 66 -15.20 -45.92 -30.08
C ALA A 66 -16.38 -46.67 -30.76
N PRO A 67 -17.09 -46.06 -31.73
CA PRO A 67 -16.69 -46.31 -33.12
C PRO A 67 -16.94 -45.18 -34.15
N SER A 68 -16.05 -45.19 -35.17
CA SER A 68 -16.25 -44.99 -36.63
C SER A 68 -17.00 -43.78 -37.23
N SER A 69 -16.21 -43.00 -37.97
CA SER A 69 -16.38 -42.55 -39.37
C SER A 69 -17.62 -41.75 -39.81
N SER A 70 -17.38 -40.52 -40.25
CA SER A 70 -17.93 -39.99 -41.52
C SER A 70 -17.10 -38.78 -41.99
N GLU A 71 -16.57 -38.89 -43.20
CA GLU A 71 -15.84 -37.87 -43.97
C GLU A 71 -16.83 -36.91 -44.63
N ILE A 72 -16.63 -35.58 -44.53
CA ILE A 72 -17.11 -34.53 -45.49
C ILE A 72 -16.14 -33.31 -45.39
N PRO A 73 -15.83 -32.59 -46.50
CA PRO A 73 -14.51 -32.01 -46.74
C PRO A 73 -14.33 -30.51 -46.43
N GLU A 74 -13.06 -30.16 -46.34
CA GLU A 74 -12.38 -28.88 -46.55
C GLU A 74 -13.23 -27.63 -46.88
N SER A 75 -13.23 -26.68 -45.96
CA SER A 75 -13.24 -25.25 -46.33
C SER A 75 -12.27 -24.51 -45.42
N ILE A 76 -11.06 -24.30 -45.95
CA ILE A 76 -10.02 -23.47 -45.36
C ILE A 76 -10.53 -22.02 -45.40
N THR A 77 -11.15 -21.59 -44.30
CA THR A 77 -11.34 -20.16 -44.05
C THR A 77 -10.09 -19.72 -43.31
N GLN A 78 -9.20 -19.02 -44.00
CA GLN A 78 -8.09 -18.31 -43.39
C GLN A 78 -8.68 -17.27 -42.44
N VAL A 79 -8.82 -17.64 -41.17
CA VAL A 79 -8.99 -16.68 -40.09
C VAL A 79 -7.62 -16.02 -39.98
N GLU A 80 -7.51 -14.80 -40.51
CA GLU A 80 -6.47 -13.86 -40.12
C GLU A 80 -6.40 -13.87 -38.60
N ILE A 81 -5.32 -14.47 -38.07
CA ILE A 81 -4.94 -14.31 -36.69
C ILE A 81 -4.58 -12.83 -36.58
N ILE A 82 -5.56 -12.02 -36.19
CA ILE A 82 -5.37 -10.65 -35.77
C ILE A 82 -4.34 -10.72 -34.66
N ALA A 83 -3.10 -10.33 -34.97
CA ALA A 83 -2.04 -10.21 -33.99
C ALA A 83 -2.59 -9.41 -32.80
N PRO A 84 -2.47 -9.90 -31.56
CA PRO A 84 -2.99 -9.18 -30.41
C PRO A 84 -2.38 -7.78 -30.42
N ALA A 85 -3.24 -6.77 -30.32
CA ALA A 85 -2.86 -5.37 -30.30
C ALA A 85 -1.65 -5.21 -29.37
N VAL A 86 -0.53 -4.72 -29.92
CA VAL A 86 0.69 -4.47 -29.16
C VAL A 86 0.30 -3.49 -28.06
N SER A 87 0.07 -4.01 -26.86
CA SER A 87 -0.18 -3.20 -25.68
C SER A 87 1.08 -2.38 -25.43
N ILE A 88 1.02 -1.09 -25.75
CA ILE A 88 2.14 -0.17 -25.57
C ILE A 88 2.22 0.12 -24.07
N TYR A 89 2.95 -0.72 -23.34
CA TYR A 89 3.30 -0.47 -21.94
C TYR A 89 4.32 0.68 -21.85
N PRO A 90 4.24 1.52 -20.81
CA PRO A 90 5.16 2.65 -20.65
C PRO A 90 6.57 2.19 -20.27
N GLU A 91 7.57 2.93 -20.74
CA GLU A 91 8.98 2.77 -20.37
C GLU A 91 9.31 3.60 -19.11
N THR A 92 8.47 3.46 -18.08
CA THR A 92 8.59 4.18 -16.81
C THR A 92 8.74 3.21 -15.65
N PRO A 93 9.35 3.63 -14.52
CA PRO A 93 9.35 2.82 -13.32
C PRO A 93 7.94 2.74 -12.73
N GLY A 94 7.71 1.71 -11.92
CA GLY A 94 6.40 1.54 -11.29
C GLY A 94 6.21 0.21 -10.60
N ILE A 95 4.95 -0.14 -10.42
CA ILE A 95 4.51 -1.38 -9.78
C ILE A 95 3.72 -2.19 -10.80
N VAL A 96 4.04 -3.48 -10.93
CA VAL A 96 3.21 -4.46 -11.64
C VAL A 96 2.50 -5.30 -10.60
N TYR A 97 1.17 -5.36 -10.68
CA TYR A 97 0.37 -5.96 -9.62
C TYR A 97 -0.93 -6.62 -10.09
N LYS A 98 -1.47 -7.49 -9.23
CA LYS A 98 -2.76 -8.15 -9.34
C LYS A 98 -3.47 -8.04 -7.99
N ILE A 99 -4.79 -7.89 -8.02
CA ILE A 99 -5.61 -7.90 -6.81
C ILE A 99 -6.27 -9.28 -6.69
N ASP A 100 -5.88 -10.05 -5.67
CA ASP A 100 -6.53 -11.30 -5.32
C ASP A 100 -7.69 -10.99 -4.37
N ASN A 101 -8.91 -10.99 -4.90
CA ASN A 101 -10.11 -10.69 -4.12
C ASN A 101 -10.69 -11.95 -3.47
N GLY A 102 -10.69 -12.01 -2.14
CA GLY A 102 -11.33 -13.07 -1.36
C GLY A 102 -12.67 -12.61 -0.75
N PRO A 103 -13.39 -13.52 -0.05
CA PRO A 103 -14.72 -13.22 0.48
C PRO A 103 -14.76 -12.10 1.52
N SER A 104 -13.77 -12.03 2.42
CA SER A 104 -13.70 -11.04 3.52
C SER A 104 -12.46 -10.14 3.47
N THR A 105 -11.47 -10.54 2.69
CA THR A 105 -10.18 -9.86 2.56
C THR A 105 -9.73 -9.87 1.11
N PHE A 106 -8.83 -8.96 0.76
CA PHE A 106 -8.12 -8.98 -0.52
C PHE A 106 -6.62 -8.87 -0.29
N CYS A 107 -5.83 -9.28 -1.27
CA CYS A 107 -4.38 -9.16 -1.25
C CYS A 107 -3.91 -8.47 -2.52
N VAL A 108 -3.07 -7.45 -2.38
CA VAL A 108 -2.42 -6.81 -3.54
C VAL A 108 -1.08 -7.52 -3.75
N ARG A 109 -0.98 -8.35 -4.79
CA ARG A 109 0.27 -9.04 -5.14
C ARG A 109 0.99 -8.29 -6.23
N GLY A 110 2.30 -8.21 -6.14
CA GLY A 110 3.06 -7.45 -7.12
C GLY A 110 4.53 -7.33 -6.81
N PHE A 111 5.21 -6.56 -7.64
CA PHE A 111 6.61 -6.21 -7.50
C PHE A 111 6.86 -4.85 -8.15
N SER A 112 7.89 -4.17 -7.68
CA SER A 112 8.39 -2.93 -8.24
C SER A 112 9.30 -3.23 -9.43
N VAL A 113 9.34 -2.30 -10.39
CA VAL A 113 10.12 -2.43 -11.61
C VAL A 113 10.70 -1.09 -12.00
N ALA A 114 11.93 -1.09 -12.51
CA ALA A 114 12.54 0.11 -13.09
C ALA A 114 11.93 0.46 -14.47
N ASN A 115 11.36 -0.53 -15.15
CA ASN A 115 10.71 -0.38 -16.45
C ASN A 115 9.49 -1.32 -16.55
N ILE A 116 8.29 -0.74 -16.62
CA ILE A 116 7.03 -1.49 -16.73
C ILE A 116 6.98 -2.30 -18.02
N LYS A 117 7.36 -1.73 -19.16
CA LYS A 117 7.35 -2.43 -20.45
C LYS A 117 8.20 -3.68 -20.44
N GLU A 118 9.43 -3.61 -19.92
CA GLU A 118 10.31 -4.78 -19.79
C GLU A 118 9.70 -5.85 -18.89
N ALA A 119 9.06 -5.44 -17.79
CA ALA A 119 8.41 -6.38 -16.88
C ALA A 119 7.26 -7.15 -17.53
N PHE A 120 6.45 -6.51 -18.38
CA PHE A 120 5.40 -7.23 -19.12
C PHE A 120 5.96 -8.12 -20.22
N GLN A 121 7.06 -7.73 -20.88
CA GLN A 121 7.77 -8.61 -21.82
C GLN A 121 8.31 -9.86 -21.14
N GLU A 122 8.87 -9.71 -19.94
CA GLU A 122 9.30 -10.85 -19.13
C GLU A 122 8.13 -11.70 -18.67
N LEU A 123 7.01 -11.11 -18.25
CA LEU A 123 5.83 -11.87 -17.84
C LEU A 123 5.24 -12.72 -18.97
N ALA A 124 5.32 -12.24 -20.22
CA ALA A 124 4.91 -12.97 -21.40
C ALA A 124 5.67 -14.31 -21.58
N ASN A 125 6.86 -14.42 -21.00
CA ASN A 125 7.57 -15.70 -20.90
C ASN A 125 6.97 -16.58 -19.78
N SER A 126 6.51 -17.77 -20.14
CA SER A 126 5.88 -18.74 -19.22
C SER A 126 6.81 -19.24 -18.10
N GLU A 127 8.12 -19.16 -18.29
CA GLU A 127 9.14 -19.56 -17.29
C GLU A 127 9.66 -18.37 -16.45
N SER A 128 9.01 -17.21 -16.52
CA SER A 128 9.43 -16.02 -15.77
C SER A 128 9.24 -16.20 -14.26
N SER A 129 10.29 -15.87 -13.49
CA SER A 129 10.27 -15.86 -12.02
C SER A 129 9.31 -14.81 -11.42
N LYS A 130 8.80 -13.88 -12.24
CA LYS A 130 7.81 -12.88 -11.84
C LYS A 130 6.38 -13.43 -11.79
N ARG A 131 6.06 -14.52 -12.52
CA ARG A 131 4.71 -15.11 -12.54
C ARG A 131 4.27 -15.67 -11.17
N PRO A 132 5.12 -16.42 -10.44
CA PRO A 132 4.76 -16.92 -9.11
C PRO A 132 4.45 -15.81 -8.11
N ILE A 133 5.10 -14.64 -8.21
CA ILE A 133 4.85 -13.49 -7.32
C ILE A 133 3.39 -13.01 -7.45
N LEU A 134 2.89 -12.99 -8.69
CA LEU A 134 1.51 -12.62 -9.02
C LEU A 134 0.52 -13.78 -8.87
N LYS A 135 0.96 -14.97 -8.43
CA LYS A 135 0.17 -16.21 -8.43
C LYS A 135 -0.52 -16.47 -9.77
N LEU A 136 0.24 -16.36 -10.86
CA LEU A 136 -0.23 -16.71 -12.20
C LEU A 136 0.21 -18.14 -12.53
N SER A 137 -0.75 -18.97 -12.91
CA SER A 137 -0.53 -20.29 -13.51
C SER A 137 0.05 -20.14 -14.91
N ARG A 138 0.61 -21.21 -15.49
CA ARG A 138 1.19 -21.17 -16.85
C ARG A 138 0.17 -20.84 -17.94
N GLU A 139 -1.08 -21.21 -17.73
CA GLU A 139 -2.19 -21.02 -18.66
C GLU A 139 -2.99 -19.76 -18.38
N ASP A 140 -2.70 -19.05 -17.28
CA ASP A 140 -3.45 -17.84 -16.90
C ASP A 140 -3.13 -16.70 -17.86
N ASP A 141 -4.20 -16.04 -18.32
CA ASP A 141 -4.15 -14.78 -19.06
C ASP A 141 -3.69 -13.61 -18.16
N PHE A 142 -2.98 -12.65 -18.74
CA PHE A 142 -2.46 -11.47 -18.05
C PHE A 142 -3.47 -10.32 -17.98
N SER A 143 -4.70 -10.51 -18.44
CA SER A 143 -5.74 -9.47 -18.42
C SER A 143 -6.06 -8.92 -17.03
N GLN A 144 -5.76 -9.68 -15.98
CA GLN A 144 -5.91 -9.25 -14.57
C GLN A 144 -4.68 -8.55 -14.01
N VAL A 145 -3.56 -8.54 -14.73
CA VAL A 145 -2.31 -7.89 -14.32
C VAL A 145 -2.38 -6.42 -14.73
N MET A 146 -2.10 -5.56 -13.77
CA MET A 146 -2.18 -4.11 -13.89
C MET A 146 -0.82 -3.49 -13.60
N PHE A 147 -0.68 -2.23 -13.93
CA PHE A 147 0.49 -1.44 -13.58
C PHE A 147 0.11 -0.11 -12.95
N PHE A 148 1.06 0.45 -12.21
CA PHE A 148 0.98 1.77 -11.63
C PHE A 148 2.32 2.48 -11.83
N GLU A 149 2.30 3.59 -12.55
CA GLU A 149 3.51 4.35 -12.87
C GLU A 149 3.97 5.21 -11.69
N THR A 150 5.28 5.26 -11.49
CA THR A 150 5.93 6.15 -10.52
C THR A 150 6.96 7.02 -11.22
N ARG A 151 7.38 8.12 -10.57
CA ARG A 151 8.42 9.00 -11.11
C ARG A 151 9.81 8.39 -10.99
N SER A 152 10.02 7.55 -9.98
CA SER A 152 11.29 6.86 -9.72
C SER A 152 11.03 5.46 -9.18
N PHE A 153 12.06 4.61 -9.24
CA PHE A 153 11.97 3.24 -8.77
C PHE A 153 11.83 3.16 -7.23
N GLU A 154 12.41 4.10 -6.50
CA GLU A 154 12.39 4.14 -5.04
C GLU A 154 10.98 4.45 -4.52
N LEU A 155 10.24 5.31 -5.23
CA LEU A 155 8.81 5.52 -4.93
C LEU A 155 7.99 4.24 -5.18
N ALA A 156 8.37 3.43 -6.18
CA ALA A 156 7.75 2.13 -6.39
C ALA A 156 8.08 1.17 -5.24
N GLU A 157 9.33 1.15 -4.76
CA GLU A 157 9.73 0.39 -3.57
C GLU A 157 8.95 0.81 -2.32
N ALA A 158 8.74 2.11 -2.09
CA ALA A 158 7.93 2.59 -0.98
C ALA A 158 6.49 2.06 -1.04
N VAL A 159 5.86 2.06 -2.23
CA VAL A 159 4.54 1.45 -2.44
C VAL A 159 4.58 -0.05 -2.18
N ARG A 160 5.61 -0.74 -2.69
CA ARG A 160 5.80 -2.18 -2.51
C ARG A 160 5.87 -2.55 -1.04
N GLU A 161 6.69 -1.83 -0.27
CA GLU A 161 6.89 -2.10 1.16
C GLU A 161 5.60 -1.93 1.97
N GLN A 162 4.81 -0.89 1.67
CA GLN A 162 3.62 -0.55 2.45
C GLN A 162 2.38 -1.35 2.07
N ILE A 163 2.19 -1.69 0.79
CA ILE A 163 0.92 -2.23 0.30
C ILE A 163 1.05 -3.63 -0.31
N ILE A 164 2.15 -3.92 -1.01
CA ILE A 164 2.27 -5.14 -1.79
C ILE A 164 2.55 -6.36 -0.91
N ASN A 165 2.00 -7.50 -1.31
CA ASN A 165 2.03 -8.80 -0.62
C ASN A 165 1.44 -8.77 0.79
N ARG A 166 0.58 -7.78 1.05
CA ARG A 166 -0.18 -7.66 2.29
C ARG A 166 -1.65 -8.01 2.07
N ARG A 167 -2.29 -8.48 3.12
CA ARG A 167 -3.72 -8.80 3.16
C ARG A 167 -4.48 -7.66 3.83
N PHE A 168 -5.58 -7.24 3.24
CA PHE A 168 -6.40 -6.16 3.76
C PHE A 168 -7.85 -6.63 3.91
N PRO A 169 -8.52 -6.27 5.00
CA PRO A 169 -9.94 -6.58 5.15
C PRO A 169 -10.77 -5.67 4.24
N HIS A 170 -11.90 -6.20 3.74
CA HIS A 170 -12.89 -5.37 3.04
C HIS A 170 -13.55 -4.36 3.97
N GLN A 171 -13.72 -4.75 5.24
CA GLN A 171 -14.24 -3.94 6.33
C GLN A 171 -13.27 -4.08 7.51
N GLU A 172 -12.65 -2.99 7.98
CA GLU A 172 -11.65 -3.04 9.08
C GLU A 172 -12.20 -3.72 10.34
N ASP A 173 -13.51 -3.63 10.58
CA ASP A 173 -14.16 -4.19 11.77
C ASP A 173 -14.52 -5.68 11.64
N ALA A 174 -14.48 -6.26 10.42
CA ALA A 174 -15.08 -7.57 10.17
C ALA A 174 -14.16 -8.74 10.53
N VAL A 175 -12.84 -8.65 10.32
CA VAL A 175 -11.87 -9.70 10.68
C VAL A 175 -10.47 -9.10 10.71
N CYS A 176 -9.80 -9.13 11.85
CA CYS A 176 -8.35 -8.91 11.93
C CYS A 176 -7.71 -10.13 12.60
N ASN A 177 -6.97 -10.93 11.83
CA ASN A 177 -5.95 -11.75 12.47
C ASN A 177 -4.86 -10.79 12.98
N ILE A 178 -4.15 -11.17 14.05
CA ILE A 178 -3.08 -10.34 14.66
C ILE A 178 -2.00 -9.94 13.64
N SER A 179 -1.84 -10.71 12.55
CA SER A 179 -0.88 -10.47 11.48
C SER A 179 -1.39 -9.61 10.31
N ASP A 180 -2.67 -9.24 10.30
CA ASP A 180 -3.21 -8.37 9.26
C ASP A 180 -2.78 -6.91 9.55
N PRO A 181 -2.32 -6.13 8.55
CA PRO A 181 -2.06 -4.70 8.69
C PRO A 181 -3.38 -3.95 8.92
N GLY A 182 -3.91 -4.04 10.14
CA GLY A 182 -5.24 -3.58 10.53
C GLY A 182 -5.36 -2.13 10.95
N PHE A 183 -4.49 -1.23 10.47
CA PHE A 183 -4.57 0.18 10.85
C PHE A 183 -4.49 1.10 9.63
N SER A 184 -5.64 1.39 9.04
CA SER A 184 -5.77 2.55 8.16
C SER A 184 -5.63 3.83 8.96
N TRP A 185 -5.12 4.85 8.28
CA TRP A 185 -5.27 6.21 8.74
C TRP A 185 -6.68 6.70 8.40
N TRP A 186 -7.16 7.65 9.19
CA TRP A 186 -8.50 8.21 9.08
C TRP A 186 -8.40 9.73 9.13
N MET A 187 -9.19 10.42 8.31
CA MET A 187 -9.18 11.88 8.23
C MET A 187 -10.54 12.45 8.60
N ASP A 188 -10.53 13.37 9.56
CA ASP A 188 -11.65 14.25 9.85
C ASP A 188 -11.47 15.56 9.09
N VAL A 189 -12.48 15.89 8.28
CA VAL A 189 -12.56 17.16 7.53
C VAL A 189 -13.75 17.98 8.02
N SER A 190 -14.27 17.69 9.22
CA SER A 190 -15.38 18.42 9.79
C SER A 190 -15.05 19.90 9.86
N ASP A 191 -15.86 20.71 9.16
CA ASP A 191 -15.83 22.15 9.33
C ASP A 191 -16.22 22.40 10.79
N ALA A 192 -15.28 22.87 11.60
CA ALA A 192 -15.57 23.36 12.96
C ALA A 192 -16.39 24.67 12.84
N ASN A 193 -17.65 24.53 12.44
CA ASN A 193 -18.63 25.59 12.32
C ASN A 193 -19.39 25.71 13.63
N GLU A 194 -18.81 26.41 14.61
CA GLU A 194 -19.62 26.96 15.71
C GLU A 194 -20.08 28.39 15.40
N ASN A 195 -19.42 29.11 14.49
CA ASN A 195 -19.65 30.56 14.26
C ASN A 195 -19.79 30.99 12.79
N GLY A 196 -20.12 30.07 11.86
CA GLY A 196 -20.38 30.41 10.45
C GLY A 196 -19.13 30.77 9.61
N HIS A 197 -17.93 30.63 10.16
CA HIS A 197 -16.67 30.73 9.42
C HIS A 197 -16.11 29.32 9.17
N LYS A 198 -15.99 28.94 7.89
CA LYS A 198 -15.30 27.70 7.48
C LYS A 198 -13.87 27.73 8.00
N GLN A 199 -13.59 27.07 9.11
CA GLN A 199 -12.22 26.86 9.54
C GLN A 199 -11.64 25.73 8.69
N GLY A 200 -10.61 26.04 7.91
CA GLY A 200 -9.86 25.06 7.14
C GLY A 200 -9.04 24.21 8.10
N ARG A 201 -9.70 23.29 8.81
CA ARG A 201 -9.14 22.34 9.76
C ARG A 201 -9.29 20.94 9.20
N PHE A 202 -8.25 20.14 9.37
CA PHE A 202 -8.38 18.70 9.26
C PHE A 202 -7.53 18.02 10.33
N GLU A 203 -7.96 16.83 10.70
CA GLU A 203 -7.27 15.98 11.66
C GLU A 203 -7.08 14.60 11.05
N ILE A 204 -5.90 14.01 11.23
CA ILE A 204 -5.58 12.67 10.77
C ILE A 204 -5.25 11.81 11.98
N PHE A 205 -5.95 10.70 12.10
CA PHE A 205 -5.75 9.68 13.10
C PHE A 205 -4.98 8.51 12.48
N PHE A 206 -3.91 8.08 13.13
CA PHE A 206 -3.06 6.99 12.66
C PHE A 206 -3.62 5.59 12.94
N ARG A 207 -4.76 5.49 13.62
CA ARG A 207 -5.45 4.26 13.97
C ARG A 207 -6.97 4.44 13.83
N SER A 208 -7.68 3.33 13.70
CA SER A 208 -9.14 3.35 13.65
C SER A 208 -9.74 3.89 14.95
N HIS A 209 -10.78 4.70 14.79
CA HIS A 209 -11.69 5.07 15.86
C HIS A 209 -12.94 4.22 15.70
N GLY A 210 -13.19 3.31 16.64
CA GLY A 210 -14.14 2.21 16.49
C GLY A 210 -15.49 2.53 15.85
N ILE A 211 -16.07 1.52 15.19
CA ILE A 211 -17.39 1.35 14.52
C ILE A 211 -18.29 2.60 14.41
N ASN A 212 -18.67 3.23 15.53
CA ASN A 212 -19.64 4.34 15.57
C ASN A 212 -19.17 5.66 14.93
N ARG A 213 -17.94 5.76 14.44
CA ARG A 213 -17.40 6.98 13.80
C ARG A 213 -16.95 6.82 12.35
N ALA A 214 -17.02 5.60 11.79
CA ALA A 214 -16.57 5.33 10.42
C ALA A 214 -17.29 6.20 9.38
N GLU A 215 -18.58 6.51 9.58
CA GLU A 215 -19.36 7.33 8.65
C GLU A 215 -18.94 8.82 8.60
N LYS A 216 -18.22 9.30 9.62
CA LYS A 216 -17.82 10.72 9.73
C LYS A 216 -16.42 10.99 9.21
N TYR A 217 -15.62 9.95 9.02
CA TYR A 217 -14.21 10.07 8.68
C TYR A 217 -13.93 9.48 7.31
N ILE A 218 -12.96 10.06 6.62
CA ILE A 218 -12.47 9.54 5.35
C ILE A 218 -11.39 8.50 5.66
N GLN A 219 -11.60 7.27 5.21
CA GLN A 219 -10.58 6.23 5.31
C GLN A 219 -9.45 6.51 4.31
N LEU A 220 -8.25 6.78 4.83
CA LEU A 220 -7.07 7.06 4.01
C LEU A 220 -6.33 5.80 3.59
N GLY A 221 -6.50 4.70 4.33
CA GLY A 221 -5.80 3.44 4.11
C GLY A 221 -4.46 3.35 4.84
N PRO A 222 -3.70 2.28 4.60
CA PRO A 222 -2.43 1.99 5.25
C PRO A 222 -1.29 2.79 4.58
N ILE A 223 -1.37 4.12 4.65
CA ILE A 223 -0.46 5.00 3.91
C ILE A 223 0.89 5.23 4.61
N GLY A 224 1.07 4.74 5.83
CA GLY A 224 2.35 4.78 6.54
C GLY A 224 2.27 4.33 7.99
N ASP A 225 3.44 4.29 8.65
CA ASP A 225 3.56 4.03 10.08
C ASP A 225 3.24 5.30 10.88
N GLY A 226 2.31 5.19 11.84
CA GLY A 226 1.87 6.34 12.64
C GLY A 226 2.97 6.95 13.53
N SER A 227 3.91 6.14 14.03
CA SER A 227 5.00 6.61 14.88
C SER A 227 6.02 7.38 14.05
N VAL A 228 6.36 6.86 12.86
CA VAL A 228 7.21 7.56 11.89
C VAL A 228 6.53 8.85 11.44
N ALA A 229 5.22 8.80 11.17
CA ALA A 229 4.46 9.97 10.78
C ALA A 229 4.44 11.05 11.86
N ALA A 230 4.17 10.70 13.12
CA ALA A 230 4.20 11.63 14.23
C ALA A 230 5.55 12.35 14.34
N LEU A 231 6.66 11.61 14.20
CA LEU A 231 8.00 12.17 14.21
C LEU A 231 8.23 13.13 13.03
N ARG A 232 7.92 12.70 11.80
CA ARG A 232 8.13 13.50 10.59
C ARG A 232 7.24 14.74 10.54
N MET A 233 5.99 14.65 10.98
CA MET A 233 5.07 15.81 11.05
C MET A 233 5.55 16.83 12.09
N ASN A 234 6.04 16.38 13.25
CA ASN A 234 6.64 17.29 14.22
C ASN A 234 7.88 18.02 13.67
N GLN A 235 8.72 17.32 12.89
CA GLN A 235 9.85 17.95 12.18
C GLN A 235 9.37 18.96 11.12
N ALA A 236 8.27 18.66 10.42
CA ALA A 236 7.68 19.53 9.40
C ALA A 236 6.96 20.76 9.98
N ARG A 237 6.75 20.86 11.30
CA ARG A 237 5.98 21.96 11.92
C ARG A 237 6.46 23.35 11.50
N THR A 238 7.77 23.59 11.54
CA THR A 238 8.36 24.89 11.18
C THR A 238 8.20 25.17 9.69
N LEU A 239 8.36 24.15 8.85
CA LEU A 239 8.16 24.23 7.41
C LEU A 239 6.71 24.64 7.11
N LEU A 240 5.73 23.90 7.63
CA LEU A 240 4.31 24.17 7.37
C LEU A 240 3.90 25.59 7.82
N ARG A 241 4.42 26.07 8.96
CA ARG A 241 4.21 27.45 9.43
C ARG A 241 4.76 28.52 8.48
N SER A 242 5.82 28.20 7.75
CA SER A 242 6.37 29.11 6.72
C SER A 242 5.61 29.02 5.39
N SER A 243 4.97 27.88 5.10
CA SER A 243 4.29 27.63 3.83
C SER A 243 2.87 28.23 3.75
N PHE A 244 2.15 28.32 4.88
CA PHE A 244 0.81 28.91 4.96
C PHE A 244 0.46 29.35 6.39
N PRO A 245 -0.52 30.27 6.58
CA PRO A 245 -0.81 30.82 7.91
C PRO A 245 -1.59 29.81 8.78
N ILE A 246 -0.88 29.11 9.65
CA ILE A 246 -1.44 28.12 10.58
C ILE A 246 -2.10 28.80 11.78
N SER A 247 -3.36 28.46 12.08
CA SER A 247 -4.04 28.79 13.35
C SER A 247 -3.81 27.73 14.42
N GLU A 248 -3.79 26.46 14.04
CA GLU A 248 -3.65 25.32 14.96
C GLU A 248 -2.68 24.28 14.36
N PHE A 249 -1.74 23.80 15.17
CA PHE A 249 -0.93 22.63 14.86
C PHE A 249 -0.72 21.80 16.11
N SER A 250 -1.18 20.57 16.08
CA SER A 250 -0.96 19.56 17.12
C SER A 250 -0.53 18.25 16.46
N CYS A 251 0.41 17.53 17.06
CA CYS A 251 0.85 16.23 16.57
C CYS A 251 1.34 15.40 17.75
N ASP A 252 0.73 14.24 17.95
CA ASP A 252 1.12 13.25 18.94
C ASP A 252 1.26 11.85 18.28
N ASP A 253 1.46 10.80 19.08
CA ASP A 253 1.65 9.43 18.59
C ASP A 253 0.38 8.81 17.97
N LYS A 254 -0.78 9.47 18.10
CA LYS A 254 -2.09 8.96 17.67
C LYS A 254 -2.69 9.76 16.53
N SER A 255 -2.47 11.08 16.51
CA SER A 255 -3.03 11.95 15.50
C SER A 255 -2.18 13.18 15.24
N PHE A 256 -2.50 13.86 14.14
CA PHE A 256 -2.08 15.24 13.95
C PHE A 256 -3.24 16.08 13.44
N THR A 257 -3.28 17.34 13.86
CA THR A 257 -4.27 18.34 13.48
C THR A 257 -3.57 19.55 12.88
N VAL A 258 -4.11 20.03 11.76
CA VAL A 258 -3.70 21.29 11.15
C VAL A 258 -4.93 22.13 10.86
N ALA A 259 -4.93 23.38 11.32
CA ALA A 259 -5.89 24.39 10.91
C ALA A 259 -5.19 25.62 10.33
N SER A 260 -5.76 26.17 9.26
CA SER A 260 -5.28 27.37 8.58
C SER A 260 -6.20 28.55 8.84
N GLN A 261 -5.62 29.73 9.05
CA GLN A 261 -6.33 31.02 9.06
C GLN A 261 -6.86 31.39 7.66
N LYS A 262 -6.24 30.83 6.60
CA LYS A 262 -6.64 31.01 5.20
C LYS A 262 -6.89 29.63 4.57
N PRO A 263 -8.13 29.10 4.65
CA PRO A 263 -8.48 27.77 4.14
C PRO A 263 -8.33 27.62 2.63
N ASP A 264 -8.40 28.75 1.92
CA ASP A 264 -8.24 28.88 0.47
C ASP A 264 -6.78 29.01 0.01
N HIS A 265 -5.82 29.06 0.94
CA HIS A 265 -4.41 29.16 0.61
C HIS A 265 -3.92 27.92 -0.13
N LEU A 266 -3.31 28.12 -1.32
CA LEU A 266 -2.90 27.02 -2.21
C LEU A 266 -2.00 25.99 -1.52
N SER A 267 -1.02 26.41 -0.72
CA SER A 267 -0.14 25.48 0.00
C SER A 267 -0.87 24.65 1.06
N PHE A 268 -1.92 25.20 1.69
CA PHE A 268 -2.73 24.45 2.65
C PHE A 268 -3.58 23.40 1.92
N ILE A 269 -4.21 23.79 0.81
CA ILE A 269 -4.96 22.87 -0.06
C ILE A 269 -4.03 21.78 -0.59
N SER A 270 -2.84 22.13 -1.09
CA SER A 270 -1.86 21.17 -1.60
C SER A 270 -1.41 20.18 -0.52
N PHE A 271 -1.17 20.65 0.71
CA PHE A 271 -0.81 19.78 1.82
C PHE A 271 -1.95 18.83 2.19
N LYS A 272 -3.20 19.32 2.19
CA LYS A 272 -4.40 18.51 2.40
C LYS A 272 -4.59 17.45 1.30
N ASN A 273 -4.28 17.80 0.05
CA ASN A 273 -4.46 16.92 -1.11
C ASN A 273 -3.45 15.75 -1.17
N ILE A 274 -2.34 15.81 -0.44
CA ILE A 274 -1.47 14.65 -0.21
C ILE A 274 -2.30 13.48 0.35
N PHE A 275 -3.20 13.78 1.28
CA PHE A 275 -4.03 12.78 1.95
C PHE A 275 -5.31 12.48 1.19
N LEU A 276 -5.98 13.48 0.64
CA LEU A 276 -7.24 13.25 -0.07
C LEU A 276 -7.04 12.55 -1.41
N GLU A 277 -6.07 13.02 -2.18
CA GLU A 277 -5.90 12.67 -3.60
C GLU A 277 -4.60 11.90 -3.87
N GLY A 278 -3.66 11.86 -2.92
CA GLY A 278 -2.34 11.29 -3.15
C GLY A 278 -1.48 12.15 -4.09
N ILE A 279 -1.68 13.47 -4.07
CA ILE A 279 -0.96 14.40 -4.95
C ILE A 279 -0.06 15.30 -4.10
N ASN A 280 1.23 15.29 -4.40
CA ASN A 280 2.21 16.21 -3.84
C ASN A 280 2.85 17.05 -4.95
N ASN A 281 2.61 18.36 -4.92
CA ASN A 281 3.16 19.32 -5.89
C ASN A 281 4.37 20.09 -5.35
N THR A 282 4.89 19.72 -4.17
CA THR A 282 6.06 20.40 -3.61
C THR A 282 7.33 19.98 -4.35
N GLU A 283 8.21 20.95 -4.57
CA GLU A 283 9.55 20.80 -5.12
C GLU A 283 10.59 20.87 -4.01
N LEU A 284 11.82 20.41 -4.29
CA LEU A 284 12.90 20.37 -3.30
C LEU A 284 13.22 21.78 -2.75
N GLU A 285 13.07 22.81 -3.59
CA GLU A 285 13.27 24.23 -3.24
C GLU A 285 12.29 24.73 -2.17
N ASN A 286 11.16 24.04 -1.98
CA ASN A 286 10.22 24.38 -0.92
C ASN A 286 10.69 23.94 0.47
N PHE A 287 11.78 23.17 0.57
CA PHE A 287 12.30 22.60 1.81
C PHE A 287 13.64 23.25 2.20
N PRO A 288 14.01 23.23 3.49
CA PRO A 288 15.33 23.68 3.91
C PRO A 288 16.44 22.87 3.22
N ASP A 289 17.49 23.54 2.75
CA ASP A 289 18.65 22.87 2.14
C ASP A 289 19.57 22.27 3.22
N ASN A 290 19.07 21.24 3.87
CA ASN A 290 19.79 20.39 4.81
C ASN A 290 19.22 18.97 4.76
N SER A 291 19.89 18.01 5.42
CA SER A 291 19.47 16.61 5.42
C SER A 291 18.02 16.44 5.89
N MET A 292 17.61 17.17 6.92
CA MET A 292 16.24 17.13 7.44
C MET A 292 15.22 17.53 6.37
N GLY A 293 15.42 18.68 5.71
CA GLY A 293 14.52 19.16 4.66
C GLY A 293 14.42 18.19 3.49
N ARG A 294 15.54 17.58 3.08
CA ARG A 294 15.56 16.52 2.04
C ARG A 294 14.77 15.29 2.46
N THR A 295 14.94 14.81 3.70
CA THR A 295 14.17 13.65 4.18
C THR A 295 12.67 13.94 4.29
N LEU A 296 12.27 15.17 4.65
CA LEU A 296 10.87 15.59 4.67
C LEU A 296 10.27 15.68 3.27
N PHE A 297 11.05 16.18 2.30
CA PHE A 297 10.64 16.20 0.89
C PHE A 297 10.29 14.79 0.40
N TYR A 298 11.20 13.83 0.57
CA TYR A 298 10.95 12.44 0.15
C TYR A 298 9.79 11.81 0.90
N TYR A 299 9.72 12.03 2.21
CA TYR A 299 8.63 11.51 3.04
C TYR A 299 7.24 11.95 2.55
N PHE A 300 7.06 13.23 2.15
CA PHE A 300 5.78 13.68 1.62
C PHE A 300 5.47 13.13 0.23
N HIS A 301 6.48 12.90 -0.61
CA HIS A 301 6.31 12.22 -1.90
C HIS A 301 5.96 10.74 -1.74
N GLU A 302 6.61 10.04 -0.81
CA GLU A 302 6.26 8.67 -0.44
C GLU A 302 4.82 8.57 0.05
N LEU A 303 4.43 9.45 0.99
CA LEU A 303 3.07 9.45 1.54
C LEU A 303 2.02 9.67 0.45
N ALA A 304 2.27 10.62 -0.45
CA ALA A 304 1.38 10.92 -1.57
C ALA A 304 1.27 9.74 -2.55
N ILE A 305 2.39 9.12 -2.95
CA ILE A 305 2.37 8.05 -3.94
C ILE A 305 1.71 6.78 -3.38
N VAL A 306 1.96 6.45 -2.11
CA VAL A 306 1.32 5.32 -1.42
C VAL A 306 -0.19 5.56 -1.32
N ARG A 307 -0.61 6.77 -0.96
CA ARG A 307 -2.03 7.15 -0.94
C ARG A 307 -2.66 7.05 -2.32
N LYS A 308 -2.00 7.55 -3.36
CA LYS A 308 -2.49 7.49 -4.75
C LYS A 308 -2.69 6.05 -5.22
N PHE A 309 -1.71 5.19 -4.96
CA PHE A 309 -1.81 3.76 -5.27
C PHE A 309 -2.97 3.11 -4.52
N TRP A 310 -3.14 3.42 -3.23
CA TRP A 310 -4.24 2.88 -2.43
C TRP A 310 -5.62 3.29 -2.97
N ILE A 311 -5.79 4.55 -3.38
CA ILE A 311 -7.03 5.01 -4.03
C ILE A 311 -7.30 4.19 -5.30
N GLU A 312 -6.28 3.93 -6.11
CA GLU A 312 -6.42 3.12 -7.33
C GLU A 312 -6.83 1.68 -7.02
N VAL A 313 -6.19 1.05 -6.03
CA VAL A 313 -6.55 -0.31 -5.57
C VAL A 313 -8.00 -0.34 -5.11
N LYS A 314 -8.44 0.63 -4.29
CA LYS A 314 -9.83 0.70 -3.82
C LYS A 314 -10.82 0.92 -4.96
N THR A 315 -10.48 1.77 -5.92
CA THR A 315 -11.33 2.02 -7.10
C THR A 315 -11.53 0.75 -7.93
N LYS A 316 -10.51 -0.11 -7.99
CA LYS A 316 -10.56 -1.39 -8.73
C LYS A 316 -11.31 -2.51 -7.99
N LEU A 317 -11.50 -2.37 -6.67
CA LEU A 317 -12.23 -3.33 -5.85
C LEU A 317 -13.75 -3.14 -5.88
N GLY A 318 -14.23 -1.95 -6.25
CA GLY A 318 -15.64 -1.56 -6.17
C GLY A 318 -15.94 -0.72 -4.94
#